data_AF-A0A135VBU3-F1
#
_entry.id   AF-A0A135VBU3-F1
#
_cell.length_a   1.000
_cell.length_b   1.000
_cell.length_c   1.000
_cell.angle_alpha   90.00
_cell.angle_beta   90.00
_cell.angle_gamma   90.00
#
_symmetry.space_group_name_H-M   'P 1'
#
loop_
_entity.id
_entity.type
_entity.pdbx_description
1 polymer ?
#
loop_
_entity_poly.entity_id
_entity_poly.type
_entity_poly.pdbx_seq_one_letter_code
_entity_poly.pdbx_strand_id
1 'polypeptide(L)'
;MPEEKKTKTAKSKAKAKSKARPKAKPKKKAKKEPKEKSRYHFKITVVGPQDPLLERVLAVFDEQVVAIDGIRIGATKLELADSDVGTLFMSPEHAALDILLSLTFKGAKGVIIVLRELDPQIETVYRNEIRNNLGEGIPTRVICLGDDLDEFKRTEIQSVLDDLLREILEVTASDKSKSS
;
A
#
# COMPACT_ATOMS: atom_id res chain seq x y z
N MET A 1 38.49 -69.47 8.63
CA MET A 1 39.67 -69.66 7.77
C MET A 1 39.89 -68.36 6.98
N PRO A 2 41.11 -67.94 6.66
CA PRO A 2 42.29 -67.79 7.52
C PRO A 2 43.02 -66.43 7.27
N GLU A 3 44.14 -66.26 7.99
CA GLU A 3 45.32 -65.40 7.72
C GLU A 3 45.21 -63.87 7.78
N GLU A 4 46.03 -63.06 8.48
CA GLU A 4 47.40 -63.08 9.05
C GLU A 4 48.22 -61.94 8.41
N LYS A 5 48.77 -61.05 9.27
CA LYS A 5 50.12 -60.40 9.25
C LYS A 5 50.01 -58.98 9.84
N LYS A 6 50.55 -58.71 11.05
CA LYS A 6 51.97 -58.39 11.37
C LYS A 6 52.52 -57.29 10.43
N THR A 7 53.07 -56.15 10.88
CA THR A 7 54.12 -55.97 11.90
C THR A 7 54.37 -54.48 12.20
N LYS A 8 54.67 -54.19 13.49
CA LYS A 8 55.73 -53.33 14.08
C LYS A 8 56.07 -51.94 13.48
N THR A 9 56.20 -50.92 14.36
CA THR A 9 57.48 -50.38 14.93
C THR A 9 57.44 -48.85 15.19
N ALA A 10 57.55 -48.49 16.47
CA ALA A 10 58.35 -47.43 17.12
C ALA A 10 58.24 -45.90 16.81
N LYS A 11 58.42 -45.15 17.92
CA LYS A 11 59.03 -43.81 18.09
C LYS A 11 58.23 -42.65 17.48
N SER A 12 57.88 -41.60 18.22
CA SER A 12 58.83 -40.71 18.88
C SER A 12 58.08 -39.61 19.64
N LYS A 13 58.73 -39.12 20.71
CA LYS A 13 58.38 -37.92 21.46
C LYS A 13 58.52 -36.68 20.58
N ALA A 14 57.57 -35.74 20.64
CA ALA A 14 57.84 -34.32 20.40
C ALA A 14 56.81 -33.44 21.13
N LYS A 15 57.26 -32.82 22.23
CA LYS A 15 56.66 -31.61 22.82
C LYS A 15 56.76 -30.49 21.78
N ALA A 16 55.62 -29.92 21.37
CA ALA A 16 55.59 -28.63 20.69
C ALA A 16 54.59 -27.72 21.41
N LYS A 17 55.15 -26.70 22.08
CA LYS A 17 54.41 -25.58 22.69
C LYS A 17 53.63 -24.84 21.59
N SER A 18 52.31 -24.94 21.59
CA SER A 18 51.45 -24.04 20.82
C SER A 18 51.38 -22.69 21.52
N LYS A 19 52.07 -21.70 20.94
CA LYS A 19 51.92 -20.29 21.31
C LYS A 19 50.47 -19.87 21.02
N ALA A 20 49.75 -19.45 22.06
CA ALA A 20 48.42 -18.88 21.95
C ALA A 20 48.45 -17.66 21.03
N ARG A 21 47.74 -17.75 19.90
CA ARG A 21 47.48 -16.67 18.97
C ARG A 21 46.44 -15.74 19.62
N PRO A 22 46.65 -14.41 19.69
CA PRO A 22 45.64 -13.51 20.23
C PRO A 22 44.39 -13.56 19.34
N LYS A 23 43.24 -13.90 19.94
CA LYS A 23 41.94 -13.89 19.27
C LYS A 23 41.66 -12.46 18.80
N ALA A 24 41.67 -12.24 17.49
CA ALA A 24 41.17 -11.01 16.90
C ALA A 24 39.72 -10.82 17.35
N LYS A 25 39.45 -9.69 18.01
CA LYS A 25 38.08 -9.29 18.39
C LYS A 25 37.20 -9.32 17.13
N PRO A 26 36.03 -9.97 17.16
CA PRO A 26 35.10 -9.89 16.04
C PRO A 26 34.74 -8.42 15.82
N LYS A 27 35.01 -7.92 14.62
CA LYS A 27 34.52 -6.62 14.17
C LYS A 27 33.01 -6.64 14.32
N LYS A 28 32.50 -5.91 15.32
CA LYS A 28 31.08 -5.63 15.53
C LYS A 28 30.56 -5.09 14.19
N LYS A 29 29.77 -5.89 13.46
CA LYS A 29 29.02 -5.40 12.29
C LYS A 29 28.17 -4.25 12.81
N ALA A 30 28.42 -3.04 12.31
CA ALA A 30 27.57 -1.90 12.58
C ALA A 30 26.14 -2.29 12.17
N LYS A 31 25.23 -2.37 13.14
CA LYS A 31 23.80 -2.39 12.86
C LYS A 31 23.54 -1.12 12.06
N LYS A 32 23.19 -1.24 10.77
CA LYS A 32 22.58 -0.13 10.04
C LYS A 32 21.35 0.27 10.86
N GLU A 33 21.35 1.50 11.36
CA GLU A 33 20.16 2.07 11.98
C GLU A 33 19.03 2.00 10.96
N PRO A 34 17.82 1.57 11.38
CA PRO A 34 16.67 1.53 10.49
C PRO A 34 16.44 2.97 10.01
N LYS A 35 16.53 3.19 8.68
CA LYS A 35 16.16 4.47 8.09
C LYS A 35 14.73 4.80 8.54
N GLU A 36 14.51 6.00 9.06
CA GLU A 36 13.17 6.45 9.43
C GLU A 36 12.27 6.39 8.19
N LYS A 37 11.27 5.50 8.21
CA LYS A 37 10.25 5.45 7.17
C LYS A 37 9.41 6.73 7.25
N SER A 38 9.16 7.36 6.11
CA SER A 38 8.26 8.52 6.05
C SER A 38 6.82 8.06 6.29
N ARG A 39 6.05 8.83 7.09
CA ARG A 39 4.65 8.54 7.36
C ARG A 39 3.74 9.53 6.62
N TYR A 40 2.78 9.00 5.88
CA TYR A 40 1.81 9.78 5.13
C TYR A 40 0.38 9.44 5.55
N HIS A 41 -0.50 10.44 5.46
CA HIS A 41 -1.94 10.27 5.60
C HIS A 41 -2.63 10.88 4.39
N PHE A 42 -3.33 10.05 3.62
CA PHE A 42 -4.08 10.49 2.45
C PHE A 42 -5.57 10.30 2.65
N LYS A 43 -6.33 11.26 2.14
CA LYS A 43 -7.77 11.14 1.98
C LYS A 43 -8.05 10.77 0.52
N ILE A 44 -8.82 9.72 0.29
CA ILE A 44 -9.26 9.28 -1.04
C ILE A 44 -10.78 9.34 -1.07
N THR A 45 -11.33 9.99 -2.10
CA THR A 45 -12.78 10.01 -2.32
C THR A 45 -13.16 8.86 -3.24
N VAL A 46 -14.22 8.14 -2.91
CA VAL A 46 -14.75 7.06 -3.75
C VAL A 46 -16.17 7.46 -4.19
N VAL A 47 -16.37 7.60 -5.50
CA VAL A 47 -17.63 8.09 -6.09
C VAL A 47 -18.15 7.13 -7.14
N GLY A 48 -19.46 7.14 -7.38
CA GLY A 48 -20.08 6.29 -8.37
C GLY A 48 -21.61 6.36 -8.31
N PRO A 49 -22.30 5.89 -9.34
CA PRO A 49 -23.75 6.06 -9.48
C PRO A 49 -24.57 5.07 -8.64
N GLN A 50 -23.94 4.01 -8.10
CA GLN A 50 -24.65 2.90 -7.46
C GLN A 50 -24.06 2.67 -6.06
N ASP A 51 -24.85 2.99 -5.03
CA ASP A 51 -24.47 2.80 -3.64
C ASP A 51 -24.02 1.37 -3.31
N PRO A 52 -24.70 0.30 -3.76
CA PRO A 52 -24.27 -1.07 -3.49
C PRO A 52 -22.88 -1.40 -4.08
N LEU A 53 -22.50 -0.77 -5.20
CA LEU A 53 -21.17 -0.97 -5.78
C LEU A 53 -20.09 -0.29 -4.94
N LEU A 54 -20.38 0.91 -4.46
CA LEU A 54 -19.49 1.65 -3.57
C LEU A 54 -19.26 0.89 -2.25
N GLU A 55 -20.31 0.30 -1.66
CA GLU A 55 -20.17 -0.53 -0.45
C GLU A 55 -19.25 -1.72 -0.69
N ARG A 56 -19.48 -2.43 -1.80
CA ARG A 56 -18.67 -3.59 -2.19
C ARG A 56 -17.20 -3.24 -2.34
N VAL A 57 -16.88 -2.10 -2.95
CA VAL A 57 -15.48 -1.64 -3.12
C VAL A 57 -14.87 -1.23 -1.80
N LEU A 58 -15.58 -0.46 -0.98
CA LEU A 58 -15.06 -0.04 0.33
C LEU A 58 -14.78 -1.25 1.24
N ALA A 59 -15.64 -2.27 1.19
CA ALA A 59 -15.45 -3.53 1.92
C ALA A 59 -14.22 -4.33 1.47
N VAL A 60 -13.65 -4.05 0.29
CA VAL A 60 -12.37 -4.63 -0.14
C VAL A 60 -11.18 -3.88 0.49
N PHE A 61 -11.34 -2.58 0.77
CA PHE A 61 -10.28 -1.76 1.35
C PHE A 61 -10.20 -1.89 2.87
N ASP A 62 -11.36 -1.98 3.53
CA ASP A 62 -11.50 -2.05 4.97
C ASP A 62 -12.79 -2.81 5.33
N GLU A 63 -12.70 -3.75 6.27
CA GLU A 63 -13.86 -4.48 6.78
C GLU A 63 -14.71 -3.60 7.71
N GLN A 64 -14.16 -2.52 8.26
CA GLN A 64 -14.81 -1.63 9.24
C GLN A 64 -15.28 -0.32 8.61
N VAL A 65 -16.11 -0.40 7.57
CA VAL A 65 -16.75 0.78 6.97
C VAL A 65 -17.86 1.29 7.90
N VAL A 66 -17.78 2.57 8.28
CA VAL A 66 -18.79 3.25 9.10
C VAL A 66 -19.56 4.24 8.23
N ALA A 67 -20.88 4.27 8.34
CA ALA A 67 -21.73 5.28 7.70
C ALA A 67 -22.13 6.35 8.72
N ILE A 68 -21.90 7.62 8.39
CA ILE A 68 -22.28 8.78 9.21
C ILE A 68 -22.90 9.81 8.28
N ASP A 69 -24.16 10.18 8.55
CA ASP A 69 -24.90 11.22 7.82
C ASP A 69 -24.84 11.08 6.29
N GLY A 70 -25.01 9.85 5.77
CA GLY A 70 -24.97 9.56 4.33
C GLY A 70 -23.57 9.56 3.72
N ILE A 71 -22.51 9.53 4.54
CA ILE A 71 -21.12 9.35 4.09
C ILE A 71 -20.57 8.06 4.69
N ARG A 72 -20.10 7.16 3.83
CA ARG A 72 -19.34 5.96 4.20
C ARG A 72 -17.87 6.29 4.35
N ILE A 73 -17.30 5.89 5.47
CA ILE A 73 -15.92 6.16 5.86
C ILE A 73 -15.23 4.83 6.17
N GLY A 74 -14.10 4.58 5.52
CA GLY A 74 -13.23 3.43 5.81
C GLY A 74 -11.80 3.90 5.98
N ALA A 75 -10.96 3.12 6.66
CA ALA A 75 -9.56 3.46 6.82
C ALA A 75 -8.67 2.22 6.70
N THR A 76 -7.56 2.36 6.00
CA THR A 76 -6.59 1.29 5.84
C THR A 76 -5.17 1.81 6.04
N LYS A 77 -4.25 0.92 6.38
CA LYS A 77 -2.82 1.22 6.50
C LYS A 77 -2.06 0.29 5.58
N LEU A 78 -1.30 0.87 4.66
CA LEU A 78 -0.43 0.14 3.76
C LEU A 78 1.02 0.47 4.06
N GLU A 79 1.85 -0.56 4.17
CA GLU A 79 3.29 -0.41 4.19
C GLU A 79 3.80 -0.49 2.74
N LEU A 80 4.31 0.62 2.24
CA LEU A 80 5.13 0.64 1.03
C LEU A 80 6.61 0.58 1.42
N ALA A 81 7.47 0.18 0.46
CA ALA A 81 8.87 -0.15 0.70
C ALA A 81 9.63 0.85 1.59
N ASP A 82 9.42 2.15 1.38
CA ASP A 82 10.09 3.24 2.09
C ASP A 82 9.13 4.15 2.88
N SER A 83 7.84 3.81 2.98
CA SER A 83 6.83 4.69 3.58
C SER A 83 5.65 3.92 4.19
N ASP A 84 5.20 4.38 5.35
CA ASP A 84 3.95 3.90 5.94
C ASP A 84 2.83 4.87 5.55
N VAL A 85 1.80 4.37 4.87
CA VAL A 85 0.71 5.18 4.33
C VAL A 85 -0.60 4.81 5.01
N GLY A 86 -1.16 5.73 5.78
CA GLY A 86 -2.54 5.65 6.24
C GLY A 86 -3.48 6.29 5.23
N THR A 87 -4.54 5.59 4.85
CA THR A 87 -5.51 6.07 3.87
C THR A 87 -6.90 6.11 4.50
N LEU A 88 -7.57 7.25 4.37
CA LEU A 88 -8.97 7.45 4.75
C LEU A 88 -9.80 7.49 3.46
N PHE A 89 -10.78 6.61 3.34
CA PHE A 89 -11.75 6.62 2.26
C PHE A 89 -13.02 7.34 2.70
N MET A 90 -13.56 8.17 1.82
CA MET A 90 -14.88 8.77 2.00
C MET A 90 -15.71 8.56 0.74
N SER A 91 -16.92 8.04 0.90
CA SER A 91 -17.85 7.82 -0.19
C SER A 91 -19.23 8.38 0.18
N PRO A 92 -19.72 9.42 -0.51
CA PRO A 92 -21.07 9.90 -0.29
C PRO A 92 -22.08 8.90 -0.86
N GLU A 93 -23.16 8.68 -0.14
CA GLU A 93 -24.35 8.01 -0.69
C GLU A 93 -24.95 8.85 -1.80
N HIS A 94 -25.57 8.20 -2.79
CA HIS A 94 -26.17 8.90 -3.93
C HIS A 94 -27.32 9.83 -3.50
N ALA A 95 -28.02 9.47 -2.41
CA ALA A 95 -29.07 10.31 -1.82
C ALA A 95 -28.52 11.45 -0.93
N ALA A 96 -27.21 11.54 -0.74
CA ALA A 96 -26.61 12.58 0.09
C ALA A 96 -26.79 13.96 -0.55
N LEU A 97 -27.05 14.96 0.28
CA LEU A 97 -27.11 16.36 -0.16
C LEU A 97 -25.79 16.78 -0.84
N ASP A 98 -25.84 17.63 -1.87
CA ASP A 98 -24.67 18.12 -2.61
C ASP A 98 -23.55 18.66 -1.70
N ILE A 99 -23.91 19.23 -0.55
CA ILE A 99 -22.96 19.73 0.44
C ILE A 99 -22.07 18.61 1.02
N LEU A 100 -22.61 17.40 1.19
CA LEU A 100 -21.89 16.23 1.67
C LEU A 100 -20.91 15.74 0.60
N LEU A 101 -21.30 15.76 -0.68
CA LEU A 101 -20.41 15.47 -1.80
C LEU A 101 -19.18 16.39 -1.78
N SER A 102 -19.38 17.71 -1.66
CA SER A 102 -18.25 18.67 -1.56
C SER A 102 -17.36 18.41 -0.34
N LEU A 103 -17.93 17.98 0.80
CA LEU A 103 -17.14 17.61 1.98
C LEU A 103 -16.29 16.36 1.73
N THR A 104 -16.81 15.38 0.97
CA THR A 104 -16.02 14.20 0.61
C THR A 104 -14.86 14.54 -0.31
N PHE A 105 -14.97 15.56 -1.16
CA PHE A 105 -13.87 16.02 -1.99
C PHE A 105 -12.84 16.85 -1.22
N LYS A 106 -13.25 17.74 -0.31
CA LYS A 106 -12.33 18.67 0.35
C LYS A 106 -11.10 17.97 0.96
N GLY A 107 -9.91 18.31 0.46
CA GLY A 107 -8.63 17.78 0.93
C GLY A 107 -8.29 16.37 0.46
N ALA A 108 -9.10 15.78 -0.42
CA ALA A 108 -8.77 14.51 -1.06
C ALA A 108 -7.52 14.65 -1.94
N LYS A 109 -6.67 13.62 -1.91
CA LYS A 109 -5.42 13.52 -2.67
C LYS A 109 -5.52 12.56 -3.85
N GLY A 110 -6.58 11.75 -3.89
CA GLY A 110 -6.92 10.94 -5.04
C GLY A 110 -8.40 10.62 -5.06
N VAL A 111 -8.89 10.17 -6.20
CA VAL A 111 -10.29 9.80 -6.39
C VAL A 111 -10.38 8.45 -7.11
N ILE A 112 -11.33 7.62 -6.67
CA ILE A 112 -11.70 6.37 -7.34
C ILE A 112 -13.14 6.53 -7.82
N ILE A 113 -13.36 6.37 -9.13
CA ILE A 113 -14.68 6.30 -9.75
C ILE A 113 -15.05 4.82 -9.88
N VAL A 114 -16.17 4.42 -9.29
CA VAL A 114 -16.66 3.04 -9.33
C VAL A 114 -17.86 2.98 -10.26
N LEU A 115 -17.75 2.16 -11.31
CA LEU A 115 -18.79 1.92 -12.29
C LEU A 115 -19.13 0.43 -12.35
N ARG A 116 -20.37 0.11 -12.78
CA ARG A 116 -20.73 -1.28 -13.11
C ARG A 116 -19.98 -1.70 -14.37
N GLU A 117 -20.15 -0.92 -15.44
CA GLU A 117 -19.54 -1.12 -16.74
C GLU A 117 -18.89 0.19 -17.19
N LEU A 118 -17.94 0.09 -18.12
CA LEU A 118 -17.25 1.27 -18.63
C LEU A 118 -18.19 2.08 -19.53
N ASP A 119 -18.74 3.16 -18.98
CA ASP A 119 -19.53 4.15 -19.71
C ASP A 119 -18.77 5.48 -19.78
N PRO A 120 -18.26 5.88 -20.96
CA PRO A 120 -17.51 7.13 -21.13
C PRO A 120 -18.31 8.39 -20.77
N GLN A 121 -19.63 8.37 -20.92
CA GLN A 121 -20.47 9.52 -20.60
C GLN A 121 -20.55 9.70 -19.08
N ILE A 122 -20.81 8.63 -18.35
CA ILE A 122 -20.87 8.64 -16.89
C ILE A 122 -19.49 8.98 -16.30
N GLU A 123 -18.43 8.36 -16.82
CA GLU A 123 -17.05 8.67 -16.42
C GLU A 123 -16.74 10.16 -16.60
N THR A 124 -17.13 10.74 -17.74
CA THR A 124 -16.90 12.16 -18.03
C THR A 124 -17.61 13.07 -17.02
N VAL A 125 -18.84 12.75 -16.62
CA VAL A 125 -19.57 13.50 -15.60
C VAL A 125 -18.79 13.52 -14.28
N TYR A 126 -18.41 12.36 -13.75
CA TYR A 126 -17.64 12.29 -12.50
C TYR A 126 -16.27 12.96 -12.61
N ARG A 127 -15.55 12.80 -13.73
CA ARG A 127 -14.27 13.49 -13.94
C ARG A 127 -14.42 15.01 -13.94
N ASN A 128 -15.50 15.53 -14.51
CA ASN A 128 -15.79 16.95 -14.49
C ASN A 128 -16.12 17.43 -13.07
N GLU A 129 -16.91 16.66 -12.30
CA GLU A 129 -17.17 16.96 -10.89
C GLU A 129 -15.89 16.98 -10.06
N ILE A 130 -15.00 16.01 -10.25
CA ILE A 130 -13.68 15.95 -9.61
C ILE A 130 -12.88 17.21 -9.94
N ARG A 131 -12.79 17.59 -11.23
CA ARG A 131 -12.08 18.79 -11.66
C ARG A 131 -12.67 20.06 -11.03
N ASN A 132 -14.00 20.15 -10.95
CA ASN A 132 -14.69 21.30 -10.39
C ASN A 132 -14.46 21.44 -8.88
N ASN A 133 -14.34 20.33 -8.15
CA ASN A 133 -14.19 20.35 -6.69
C ASN A 133 -12.72 20.38 -6.23
N LEU A 134 -11.81 19.74 -6.97
CA LEU A 134 -10.41 19.57 -6.56
C LEU A 134 -9.38 20.23 -7.47
N GLY A 135 -9.78 20.65 -8.67
CA GLY A 135 -8.87 21.17 -9.70
C GLY A 135 -8.28 20.08 -10.59
N GLU A 136 -7.31 20.47 -11.42
CA GLU A 136 -6.58 19.56 -12.31
C GLU A 136 -5.43 18.85 -11.59
N GLY A 137 -5.02 17.69 -12.12
CA GLY A 137 -3.83 16.98 -11.62
C GLY A 137 -4.05 16.09 -10.41
N ILE A 138 -5.31 15.87 -9.98
CA ILE A 138 -5.61 14.87 -8.95
C ILE A 138 -5.59 13.46 -9.55
N PRO A 139 -4.73 12.55 -9.02
CA PRO A 139 -4.73 11.15 -9.40
C PRO A 139 -6.14 10.55 -9.31
N THR A 140 -6.64 10.08 -10.44
CA THR A 140 -8.00 9.55 -10.57
C THR A 140 -7.95 8.19 -11.24
N ARG A 141 -8.60 7.19 -10.65
CA ARG A 141 -8.74 5.84 -11.20
C ARG A 141 -10.20 5.47 -11.39
N VAL A 142 -10.46 4.58 -12.34
CA VAL A 142 -11.79 4.05 -12.61
C VAL A 142 -11.75 2.54 -12.37
N ILE A 143 -12.73 2.04 -11.61
CA ILE A 143 -12.90 0.62 -11.33
C ILE A 143 -14.23 0.17 -11.93
N CYS A 144 -14.19 -0.91 -12.71
CA CYS A 144 -15.37 -1.55 -13.28
C CYS A 144 -15.59 -2.91 -12.64
N LEU A 145 -16.70 -3.08 -11.92
CA LEU A 145 -17.00 -4.29 -11.15
C LEU A 145 -17.71 -5.37 -11.95
N GLY A 146 -18.50 -5.00 -12.96
CA GLY A 146 -19.50 -5.91 -13.52
C GLY A 146 -20.58 -6.26 -12.50
N ASP A 147 -21.19 -7.43 -12.65
CA ASP A 147 -22.25 -7.90 -11.76
C ASP A 147 -21.72 -8.61 -10.50
N ASP A 148 -20.53 -9.24 -10.61
CA ASP A 148 -19.95 -10.12 -9.60
C ASP A 148 -18.60 -9.64 -9.07
N LEU A 149 -18.38 -9.80 -7.76
CA LEU A 149 -17.12 -9.48 -7.08
C LEU A 149 -16.43 -10.78 -6.63
N ASP A 150 -15.66 -11.38 -7.53
CA ASP A 150 -14.84 -12.55 -7.25
C ASP A 150 -13.45 -12.18 -6.67
N GLU A 151 -12.64 -13.19 -6.33
CA GLU A 151 -11.30 -12.99 -5.77
C GLU A 151 -10.35 -12.28 -6.76
N PHE A 152 -10.52 -12.53 -8.06
CA PHE A 152 -9.76 -11.85 -9.10
C PHE A 152 -10.05 -10.35 -9.10
N LYS A 153 -11.34 -9.96 -9.07
CA LYS A 153 -11.77 -8.56 -8.98
C LYS A 153 -11.33 -7.89 -7.70
N ARG A 154 -11.36 -8.58 -6.56
CA ARG A 154 -10.82 -8.06 -5.30
C ARG A 154 -9.33 -7.72 -5.41
N THR A 155 -8.56 -8.60 -6.06
CA THR A 155 -7.13 -8.38 -6.30
C THR A 155 -6.90 -7.21 -7.26
N GLU A 156 -7.70 -7.09 -8.32
CA GLU A 156 -7.67 -5.97 -9.26
C GLU A 156 -7.92 -4.63 -8.54
N ILE A 157 -8.95 -4.56 -7.69
CA ILE A 157 -9.29 -3.38 -6.89
C ILE A 157 -8.13 -2.97 -5.96
N GLN A 158 -7.50 -3.94 -5.30
CA GLN A 158 -6.33 -3.67 -4.45
C GLN A 158 -5.14 -3.15 -5.26
N SER A 159 -4.87 -3.74 -6.43
CA SER A 159 -3.81 -3.26 -7.33
C SER A 159 -4.05 -1.82 -7.79
N VAL A 160 -5.30 -1.47 -8.12
CA VAL A 160 -5.67 -0.10 -8.50
C VAL A 160 -5.44 0.88 -7.36
N LEU A 161 -5.75 0.49 -6.13
CA LEU A 161 -5.48 1.29 -4.94
C LEU A 161 -3.97 1.50 -4.73
N ASP A 162 -3.16 0.44 -4.83
CA ASP A 162 -1.72 0.52 -4.68
C ASP A 162 -1.09 1.46 -5.70
N ASP A 163 -1.49 1.34 -6.97
CA ASP A 163 -0.99 2.20 -8.03
C ASP A 163 -1.42 3.66 -7.85
N LEU A 164 -2.66 3.88 -7.40
CA LEU A 164 -3.14 5.23 -7.04
C LEU A 164 -2.30 5.83 -5.90
N LEU A 165 -2.01 5.06 -4.85
CA LEU A 165 -1.22 5.53 -3.71
C LEU A 165 0.22 5.86 -4.11
N ARG A 166 0.83 5.06 -4.99
CA ARG A 166 2.15 5.37 -5.56
C ARG A 166 2.13 6.68 -6.34
N GLU A 167 1.14 6.88 -7.20
CA GLU A 167 1.00 8.13 -7.96
C GLU A 167 0.83 9.34 -7.02
N ILE A 168 0.01 9.23 -5.98
CA ILE A 168 -0.17 10.28 -4.98
C ILE A 168 1.15 10.61 -4.27
N LEU A 169 1.95 9.59 -3.91
CA LEU A 169 3.25 9.78 -3.28
C LEU A 169 4.23 10.50 -4.21
N GLU A 170 4.26 10.14 -5.49
CA GLU A 170 5.12 10.78 -6.50
C GLU A 170 4.77 12.25 -6.68
N VAL A 171 3.48 12.57 -6.83
CA VAL A 171 2.99 13.95 -6.91
C VAL A 171 3.37 14.73 -5.65
N THR A 172 3.09 14.17 -4.47
CA THR A 172 3.39 14.80 -3.18
C THR A 172 4.89 15.03 -2.97
N ALA A 173 5.75 14.11 -3.41
CA ALA A 173 7.19 14.26 -3.33
C ALA A 173 7.71 15.36 -4.29
N SER A 174 7.11 15.46 -5.48
CA SER A 174 7.47 16.48 -6.47
C SER A 174 7.05 17.90 -6.06
N ASP A 175 5.97 18.04 -5.28
CA ASP A 175 5.54 19.34 -4.76
C ASP A 175 6.48 19.84 -3.65
N LYS A 176 6.95 18.94 -2.78
CA LYS A 176 7.90 19.29 -1.71
C LYS A 176 9.23 19.82 -2.25
N SER A 177 9.71 19.31 -3.39
CA SER A 177 10.97 19.77 -4.00
C SER A 177 10.86 21.13 -4.69
N LYS A 178 9.65 21.56 -5.07
CA LYS A 178 9.41 22.90 -5.65
C LYS A 178 9.20 23.99 -4.60
N SER A 179 8.81 23.61 -3.38
CA SER A 179 8.57 24.53 -2.26
C SER A 179 9.78 24.74 -1.35
N SER A 180 10.92 24.10 -1.65
CA SER A 180 12.19 24.20 -0.89
C SER A 180 13.21 25.01 -1.67
#